data_AF-G2GZB1-F1
#
_entry.id   AF-G2GZB1-F1
#
_cell.length_a   1.000
_cell.length_b   1.000
_cell.length_c   1.000
_cell.angle_alpha   90.00
_cell.angle_beta   90.00
_cell.angle_gamma   90.00
#
_symmetry.space_group_name_H-M   'P 1'
#
loop_
_entity.id
_entity.type
_entity.pdbx_description
1 polymer ?
#
loop_
_entity_poly.entity_id
_entity_poly.type
_entity_poly.pdbx_seq_one_letter_code
_entity_poly.pdbx_strand_id
1 'polypeptide(L)'
;MKKLTVALNGLIVGSLVKEPDGAMLFTYHANWLEQAGARAISLSLPLQALPFRGNVVYNFFDNLLPDNEQIRNRIQARFRIATKQPFDLLSSIGSDCVGGLSINACQRDPCSKSKNGNGDDW
;
A
#
# COMPACT_ATOMS: atom_id res chain seq x y z
N MET A 1 10.71 4.46 8.77
CA MET A 1 10.00 4.20 7.49
C MET A 1 8.56 3.83 7.84
N LYS A 2 7.57 4.42 7.17
CA LYS A 2 6.16 4.06 7.38
C LYS A 2 5.70 3.13 6.25
N LYS A 3 4.93 2.09 6.57
CA LYS A 3 4.43 1.08 5.63
C LYS A 3 2.92 0.91 5.80
N LEU A 4 2.21 0.85 4.68
CA LEU A 4 0.80 0.53 4.60
C LEU A 4 0.62 -0.77 3.79
N THR A 5 -0.35 -1.56 4.20
CA THR A 5 -0.77 -2.76 3.47
C THR A 5 -1.86 -2.37 2.49
N VAL A 6 -1.70 -2.77 1.23
CA VAL A 6 -2.70 -2.56 0.18
C VAL A 6 -3.39 -3.88 -0.07
N ALA A 7 -4.72 -3.88 -0.01
CA ALA A 7 -5.58 -5.01 -0.30
C ALA A 7 -6.57 -4.67 -1.41
N LEU A 8 -6.97 -5.68 -2.18
CA LEU A 8 -7.99 -5.59 -3.23
C LEU A 8 -9.04 -6.67 -2.96
N ASN A 9 -10.29 -6.27 -2.78
CA ASN A 9 -11.40 -7.16 -2.39
C ASN A 9 -11.08 -8.01 -1.15
N GLY A 10 -10.37 -7.42 -0.17
CA GLY A 10 -9.94 -8.10 1.06
C GLY A 10 -8.68 -8.96 0.94
N LEU A 11 -8.11 -9.14 -0.26
CA LEU A 11 -6.87 -9.88 -0.47
C LEU A 11 -5.67 -8.94 -0.47
N ILE A 12 -4.63 -9.26 0.29
CA ILE A 12 -3.41 -8.45 0.33
C ILE A 12 -2.67 -8.57 -1.00
N VAL A 13 -2.54 -7.45 -1.71
CA VAL A 13 -1.88 -7.41 -3.03
C VAL A 13 -0.46 -6.87 -2.95
N GLY A 14 -0.18 -6.00 -1.98
CA GLY A 14 1.09 -5.29 -1.94
C GLY A 14 1.30 -4.42 -0.70
N SER A 15 2.38 -3.65 -0.74
CA SER A 15 2.72 -2.69 0.30
C SER A 15 3.13 -1.36 -0.28
N LEU A 16 2.64 -0.29 0.32
CA LEU A 16 3.03 1.09 0.05
C LEU A 16 3.97 1.56 1.17
N VAL A 17 5.15 2.05 0.81
CA VAL A 17 6.17 2.55 1.74
C VAL A 17 6.43 4.02 1.46
N LYS A 18 6.55 4.81 2.52
CA LYS A 18 7.06 6.19 2.47
C LYS A 18 8.50 6.20 2.95
N GLU A 19 9.42 6.55 2.05
CA GLU A 19 10.85 6.73 2.33
C GLU A 19 11.09 8.05 3.11
N PRO A 20 12.24 8.18 3.80
CA PRO A 20 12.56 9.37 4.61
C PRO A 20 12.66 10.67 3.80
N ASP A 21 13.03 10.57 2.53
CA ASP A 21 13.09 11.67 1.55
C ASP A 21 11.71 12.09 1.02
N GLY A 22 10.65 11.38 1.41
CA GLY A 22 9.28 11.61 0.97
C GLY A 22 8.88 10.82 -0.27
N ALA A 23 9.79 10.04 -0.87
CA ALA A 23 9.45 9.17 -1.99
C ALA A 23 8.47 8.06 -1.55
N MET A 24 7.57 7.69 -2.47
CA MET A 24 6.63 6.60 -2.25
C MET A 24 6.97 5.41 -3.13
N LEU A 25 6.97 4.24 -2.52
CA LEU A 25 7.26 2.97 -3.15
C LEU A 25 6.07 2.04 -3.04
N PHE A 26 5.67 1.44 -4.15
CA PHE A 26 4.68 0.38 -4.13
C PHE A 26 5.28 -0.92 -4.64
N THR A 27 5.10 -1.99 -3.87
CA THR A 27 5.62 -3.32 -4.19
C THR A 27 4.50 -4.34 -4.10
N TYR A 28 4.28 -5.11 -5.16
CA TYR A 28 3.40 -6.28 -5.14
C TYR A 28 4.00 -7.39 -4.29
N HIS A 29 3.15 -8.13 -3.57
CA HIS A 29 3.59 -9.31 -2.84
C HIS A 29 3.81 -10.48 -3.80
N ALA A 30 4.85 -11.29 -3.56
CA ALA A 30 5.13 -12.47 -4.39
C ALA A 30 3.91 -13.41 -4.46
N ASN A 31 3.28 -13.66 -3.32
CA ASN A 31 2.06 -14.47 -3.23
C ASN A 31 0.92 -13.96 -4.13
N TRP A 32 0.80 -12.63 -4.31
CA TRP A 32 -0.20 -12.05 -5.21
C TRP A 32 0.19 -12.26 -6.67
N LEU A 33 1.46 -12.08 -7.02
CA LEU A 33 1.95 -12.28 -8.39
C LEU A 33 1.82 -13.74 -8.85
N GLU A 34 1.94 -14.69 -7.92
CA GLU A 34 1.80 -16.13 -8.18
C GLU A 34 0.34 -16.61 -8.16
N GLN A 35 -0.60 -15.77 -7.73
CA GLN A 35 -2.00 -16.14 -7.60
C GLN A 35 -2.69 -16.25 -8.97
N ALA A 36 -3.38 -17.37 -9.21
CA ALA A 36 -4.23 -17.51 -10.39
C ALA A 36 -5.33 -16.45 -10.38
N GLY A 37 -5.36 -15.62 -11.43
CA GLY A 37 -6.30 -14.50 -11.54
C GLY A 37 -5.84 -13.21 -10.85
N ALA A 38 -4.55 -13.09 -10.49
CA ALA A 38 -3.95 -11.84 -10.05
C ALA A 38 -4.26 -10.70 -11.02
N ARG A 39 -4.55 -9.51 -10.48
CA ARG A 39 -4.85 -8.31 -11.25
C ARG A 39 -4.01 -7.15 -10.78
N ALA A 40 -3.64 -6.30 -11.72
CA ALA A 40 -3.02 -5.02 -11.41
C ALA A 40 -4.03 -4.12 -10.68
N ILE A 41 -3.57 -3.37 -9.68
CA ILE A 41 -4.41 -2.37 -8.99
C ILE A 41 -4.72 -1.17 -9.88
N SER A 42 -3.94 -0.96 -10.93
CA SER A 42 -4.10 0.10 -11.91
C SER A 42 -3.41 -0.26 -13.22
N LEU A 43 -3.89 0.29 -14.33
CA LEU A 43 -3.19 0.21 -15.63
C LEU A 43 -1.82 0.89 -15.57
N SER A 44 -1.65 1.91 -14.72
CA SER A 44 -0.36 2.59 -14.50
C SER A 44 0.57 1.83 -13.56
N LEU A 45 0.08 0.80 -12.87
CA LEU A 45 0.85 -0.04 -11.94
C LEU A 45 0.66 -1.51 -12.33
N PRO A 46 1.18 -1.96 -13.49
CA PRO A 46 1.02 -3.34 -13.97
C PRO A 46 1.65 -4.35 -13.01
N LEU A 47 1.24 -5.62 -13.09
CA LEU A 47 1.83 -6.68 -12.27
C LEU A 47 3.31 -6.85 -12.62
N GLN A 48 4.18 -6.61 -11.65
CA GLN A 48 5.62 -6.87 -11.76
C GLN A 48 6.23 -7.12 -10.37
N ALA A 49 7.35 -7.82 -10.35
CA ALA A 49 8.12 -8.08 -9.13
C ALA A 49 8.92 -6.86 -8.64
N LEU A 50 9.28 -5.95 -9.55
CA LEU A 50 10.07 -4.77 -9.20
C LEU A 50 9.22 -3.69 -8.51
N PRO A 51 9.76 -2.99 -7.50
CA PRO A 51 9.05 -1.91 -6.84
C PRO A 51 8.82 -0.74 -7.79
N PHE A 52 7.60 -0.21 -7.79
CA PHE A 52 7.29 1.06 -8.43
C PHE A 52 7.76 2.21 -7.56
N ARG A 53 8.31 3.26 -8.18
CA ARG A 53 8.77 4.48 -7.50
C ARG A 53 8.31 5.73 -8.25
N GLY A 54 8.32 6.86 -7.55
CA GLY A 54 8.15 8.19 -8.14
C GLY A 54 6.69 8.57 -8.41
N ASN A 55 6.49 9.47 -9.38
CA ASN A 55 5.22 10.15 -9.59
C ASN A 55 4.08 9.19 -9.97
N VAL A 56 4.36 8.04 -10.59
CA VAL A 56 3.31 7.07 -10.94
C VAL A 56 2.62 6.49 -9.70
N VAL A 57 3.40 6.21 -8.66
CA VAL A 57 2.90 5.76 -7.36
C VAL A 57 2.14 6.91 -6.71
N TYR A 58 2.75 8.10 -6.69
CA TYR A 58 2.13 9.29 -6.11
C TYR A 58 0.76 9.59 -6.70
N ASN A 59 0.68 9.73 -8.03
CA ASN A 59 -0.53 10.12 -8.71
C ASN A 59 -1.63 9.07 -8.54
N PHE A 60 -1.28 7.78 -8.58
CA PHE A 60 -2.27 6.72 -8.36
C PHE A 60 -2.90 6.83 -6.95
N PHE A 61 -2.07 6.95 -5.91
CA PHE A 61 -2.56 7.03 -4.53
C PHE A 61 -3.23 8.38 -4.22
N ASP A 62 -2.80 9.47 -4.85
CA ASP A 62 -3.46 10.77 -4.73
C ASP A 62 -4.86 10.77 -5.37
N ASN A 63 -5.04 10.06 -6.49
CA ASN A 63 -6.35 9.89 -7.14
C ASN A 63 -7.36 9.06 -6.31
N LEU A 64 -6.91 8.37 -5.26
CA LEU A 64 -7.82 7.70 -4.32
C LEU A 64 -8.39 8.66 -3.28
N LEU A 65 -7.83 9.86 -3.18
CA LEU A 65 -8.28 10.89 -2.26
C LEU A 65 -9.34 11.77 -2.94
N PRO A 66 -10.23 12.38 -2.15
CA PRO A 66 -11.19 13.34 -2.69
C PRO A 66 -10.45 14.52 -3.35
N ASP A 67 -10.82 14.90 -4.58
CA ASP A 67 -10.27 16.08 -5.26
C ASP A 67 -10.59 17.39 -4.53
N ASN A 68 -11.69 17.43 -3.78
CA ASN A 68 -12.10 18.64 -3.07
C ASN A 68 -11.16 18.95 -1.89
N GLU A 69 -10.43 20.06 -2.00
CA GLU A 69 -9.51 20.51 -0.96
C GLU A 69 -10.18 20.73 0.40
N GLN A 70 -11.45 21.17 0.44
CA GLN A 70 -12.21 21.34 1.67
C GLN A 70 -12.42 20.00 2.39
N ILE A 71 -12.66 18.92 1.62
CA ILE A 71 -12.80 17.57 2.17
C ILE A 71 -11.44 17.08 2.69
N ARG A 72 -10.36 17.30 1.94
CA ARG A 72 -8.99 16.97 2.39
C ARG A 72 -8.63 17.70 3.69
N ASN A 73 -8.91 19.01 3.78
CA ASN A 73 -8.68 19.81 4.98
C ASN A 73 -9.50 19.32 6.17
N ARG A 74 -10.78 18.94 5.96
CA ARG A 74 -11.64 18.39 7.01
C ARG A 74 -11.13 17.05 7.54
N ILE A 75 -10.65 16.17 6.65
CA ILE A 75 -10.04 14.89 6.99
C ILE A 75 -8.75 15.13 7.80
N GLN A 76 -7.87 16.02 7.32
CA GLN A 76 -6.64 16.37 8.01
C GLN A 76 -6.91 16.88 9.43
N ALA A 77 -7.88 17.78 9.59
CA ALA A 77 -8.27 18.32 10.89
C ALA A 77 -8.87 17.25 11.82
N ARG A 78 -9.74 16.38 11.28
CA ARG A 78 -10.41 15.32 12.05
C ARG A 78 -9.45 14.27 12.57
N PHE A 79 -8.49 13.85 11.74
CA PHE A 79 -7.53 12.79 12.07
C PHE A 79 -6.17 13.33 12.57
N ARG A 80 -6.04 14.66 12.75
CA ARG A 80 -4.81 15.34 13.21
C ARG A 80 -3.58 14.94 12.40
N ILE A 81 -3.74 14.90 11.08
CA ILE A 81 -2.68 14.44 10.17
C ILE A 81 -1.71 15.60 9.95
N ALA A 82 -0.42 15.34 10.18
CA ALA A 82 0.61 16.37 10.13
C ALA A 82 0.88 16.90 8.71
N THR A 83 0.57 16.13 7.66
CA THR A 83 0.86 16.51 6.28
C THR A 83 -0.32 16.24 5.35
N LYS A 84 -0.39 16.99 4.24
CA LYS A 84 -1.33 16.73 3.13
C LYS A 84 -0.82 15.64 2.17
N GLN A 85 0.25 14.92 2.53
CA GLN A 85 0.81 13.89 1.66
C GLN A 85 -0.18 12.73 1.52
N PRO A 86 -0.31 12.15 0.31
CA PRO A 86 -1.30 11.11 0.07
C PRO A 86 -1.16 9.92 1.02
N PHE A 87 0.08 9.51 1.29
CA PHE A 87 0.38 8.44 2.24
C PHE A 87 -0.22 8.68 3.63
N ASP A 88 -0.04 9.87 4.19
CA ASP A 88 -0.48 10.14 5.56
C ASP A 88 -2.01 10.26 5.63
N LEU A 89 -2.65 10.81 4.58
CA LEU A 89 -4.11 10.81 4.43
C LEU A 89 -4.66 9.38 4.34
N LEU A 90 -4.15 8.57 3.42
CA LEU A 90 -4.57 7.19 3.20
C LEU A 90 -4.38 6.30 4.43
N SER A 91 -3.36 6.57 5.25
CA SER A 91 -3.18 5.84 6.52
C SER A 91 -4.36 5.99 7.49
N SER A 92 -5.15 7.06 7.35
CA SER A 92 -6.27 7.37 8.25
C SER A 92 -7.65 7.10 7.62
N ILE A 93 -7.78 7.29 6.30
CA ILE A 93 -9.07 7.14 5.60
C ILE A 93 -9.11 5.98 4.60
N GLY A 94 -7.99 5.30 4.37
CA GLY A 94 -7.85 4.32 3.27
C GLY A 94 -8.58 3.00 3.48
N SER A 95 -9.33 2.82 4.57
CA SER A 95 -9.96 1.54 4.88
C SER A 95 -11.03 1.13 3.84
N ASP A 96 -11.69 2.10 3.22
CA ASP A 96 -12.68 1.89 2.16
C ASP A 96 -12.43 2.86 1.00
N CYS A 97 -11.64 2.45 0.01
CA CYS A 97 -11.40 3.22 -1.20
C CYS A 97 -12.23 2.67 -2.37
N VAL A 98 -12.39 3.51 -3.40
CA VAL A 98 -13.11 3.17 -4.62
C VAL A 98 -12.50 1.93 -5.28
N GLY A 99 -13.35 1.03 -5.78
CA GLY A 99 -12.93 -0.16 -6.54
C GLY A 99 -12.51 -1.37 -5.70
N GLY A 100 -12.91 -1.43 -4.43
CA GLY A 100 -12.61 -2.55 -3.52
C GLY A 100 -11.18 -2.55 -3.00
N LEU A 101 -10.46 -1.44 -3.18
CA LEU A 101 -9.12 -1.26 -2.66
C LEU A 101 -9.19 -0.78 -1.21
N SER A 102 -8.40 -1.39 -0.33
CA SER A 102 -8.27 -0.99 1.07
C SER A 102 -6.80 -0.81 1.41
N ILE A 103 -6.48 0.31 2.04
CA ILE A 103 -5.15 0.69 2.49
C ILE A 103 -5.20 0.84 3.99
N ASN A 104 -4.53 -0.07 4.67
CA ASN A 104 -4.52 -0.11 6.13
C ASN A 104 -3.10 0.08 6.64
N ALA A 105 -2.96 0.70 7.82
CA ALA A 105 -1.70 0.65 8.55
C ALA A 105 -1.28 -0.81 8.68
N CYS A 106 0.00 -1.10 8.44
CA CYS A 106 0.51 -2.47 8.54
C CYS A 106 0.10 -3.04 9.91
N GLN A 107 -0.89 -3.93 9.93
CA GLN A 107 -1.18 -4.73 11.10
C GLN A 107 -0.01 -5.69 11.21
N ARG A 108 1.02 -5.25 11.94
CA ARG A 108 2.14 -6.01 12.49
C ARG A 108 2.43 -7.28 11.69
N ASP A 109 3.32 -7.19 10.70
CA ASP A 109 3.82 -8.33 9.92
C ASP A 109 3.97 -9.58 10.82
N PRO A 110 3.24 -10.69 10.62
CA PRO A 110 3.75 -11.99 11.03
C PRO A 110 4.64 -12.49 9.89
N CYS A 111 5.73 -11.78 9.62
CA CYS A 111 6.78 -12.32 8.76
C CYS A 111 8.13 -12.29 9.47
N SER A 112 8.13 -12.70 10.75
CA SER A 112 9.32 -13.26 11.38
C SER A 112 9.35 -14.77 11.15
N LYS A 113 10.13 -15.18 10.15
CA LYS A 113 10.89 -16.44 10.08
C LYS A 113 10.12 -17.75 10.35
N SER A 114 9.86 -18.52 9.29
CA SER A 114 10.06 -19.96 9.37
C SER A 114 11.52 -20.27 9.05
N LYS A 115 12.38 -20.28 10.08
CA LYS A 115 13.53 -21.18 10.10
C LYS A 115 13.22 -22.20 11.17
N ASN A 116 13.03 -23.45 10.77
CA ASN A 116 13.53 -24.60 11.50
C ASN A 116 14.00 -25.60 10.44
N GLY A 117 15.32 -25.82 10.41
CA GLY A 117 15.94 -26.93 9.72
C GLY A 117 16.14 -28.10 10.67
N ASN A 118 16.10 -29.30 10.11
CA ASN A 118 16.83 -30.54 10.47
C ASN A 118 16.25 -31.60 9.52
N GLY A 119 16.96 -32.39 8.73
CA GLY A 119 18.37 -32.76 8.64
C GLY A 119 18.36 -34.08 7.87
N ASP A 120 19.14 -34.18 6.79
CA ASP A 120 19.35 -35.43 6.07
C ASP A 120 20.85 -35.63 5.92
N ASP A 121 21.35 -36.44 6.86
CA ASP A 121 22.60 -37.18 6.86
C ASP A 121 22.45 -38.35 5.87
N TRP A 122 23.26 -38.38 4.81
CA TRP A 122 23.82 -39.56 4.11
C TRP A 122 25.06 -39.15 3.30
#